data_AF-A0A545VBQ9-F1
#
_entry.id   AF-A0A545VBQ9-F1
#
_cell.length_a   1.000
_cell.length_b   1.000
_cell.length_c   1.000
_cell.angle_alpha   90.00
_cell.angle_beta   90.00
_cell.angle_gamma   90.00
#
_symmetry.space_group_name_H-M   'P 1'
#
loop_
_entity.id
_entity.type
_entity.pdbx_description
1 polymer ?
#
loop_
_entity_poly.entity_id
_entity_poly.type
_entity_poly.pdbx_seq_one_letter_code
_entity_poly.pdbx_strand_id
1 'polypeptide(L)'
;MKGKELSPAKVLLLAAHLAAQKDVRALAALAYRNDSVLRPEVLLRVLLTYLPETVEPCAYTELLRDLSDGQVGFPTDLEPDTSPVDSISDETATKKAKKLRLLPLSGKNTTTFENHDSICEFLLRRTYRINTEIGALSQLPELLQPFTDSYPYIKYWAASTVFPFVRRSLQCYVNASSEYSLAEFENLPDRNAAIFLLSESTKRDGETVGRALRGLVAPWLYNESRWKASESDIGMHCPGWEQVQNTILSWATKSWNSAAGAIKHWEGPRDVYFGENLTISLPESKLRFLQKTYATTAVACLYSMTESSEEALRSSYQICCLTRKRLDETDSLPTLERILLDISLLPAFKMTQIRDPKMAAFMRQDLLKMSNPLTSGSPESLQLITALTISAYLSTSLGVPWSVRKAGDLLFIGDEREQKGELNKLLRAVANQAPRDDNSYWRRSRDVIIWLSTWAHHAKPTDLSSQHNGPLGMVPREHIETEFLKTLLSKSSMDFY
;
A
#
# COMPACT_ATOMS: atom_id res chain seq x y z
N MET A 1 15.59 63.02 -2.78
CA MET A 1 16.84 62.88 -1.99
C MET A 1 17.51 61.61 -2.47
N LYS A 2 18.74 61.67 -2.98
CA LYS A 2 19.48 60.48 -3.41
C LYS A 2 19.80 59.65 -2.16
N GLY A 3 19.23 58.45 -2.05
CA GLY A 3 19.58 57.50 -1.00
C GLY A 3 21.08 57.24 -1.01
N LYS A 4 21.67 57.17 0.17
CA LYS A 4 23.10 56.90 0.38
C LYS A 4 23.42 55.55 -0.27
N GLU A 5 24.22 55.54 -1.35
CA GLU A 5 24.55 54.29 -2.04
C GLU A 5 25.36 53.38 -1.11
N LEU A 6 24.81 52.20 -0.81
CA LEU A 6 25.47 51.20 0.01
C LEU A 6 26.53 50.46 -0.81
N SER A 7 27.70 50.24 -0.23
CA SER A 7 28.71 49.37 -0.86
C SER A 7 28.21 47.91 -0.92
N PRO A 8 28.65 47.09 -1.89
CA PRO A 8 28.20 45.70 -2.02
C PRO A 8 28.37 44.87 -0.74
N ALA A 9 29.44 45.13 0.02
CA ALA A 9 29.69 44.46 1.30
C ALA A 9 28.66 44.86 2.38
N LYS A 10 28.22 46.12 2.42
CA LYS A 10 27.17 46.60 3.33
C LYS A 10 25.81 46.02 2.95
N VAL A 11 25.50 45.95 1.66
CA VAL A 11 24.27 45.29 1.17
C VAL A 11 24.21 43.84 1.63
N LEU A 12 25.30 43.07 1.48
CA LEU A 12 25.33 41.67 1.89
C LEU A 12 25.21 41.49 3.41
N LEU A 13 25.84 42.36 4.20
CA LEU A 13 25.72 42.35 5.66
C LEU A 13 24.30 42.69 6.12
N LEU A 14 23.68 43.68 5.48
CA LEU A 14 22.30 44.05 5.78
C LEU A 14 21.34 42.92 5.42
N ALA A 15 21.54 42.26 4.28
CA ALA A 15 20.75 41.10 3.88
C ALA A 15 20.83 39.96 4.93
N ALA A 16 22.03 39.65 5.41
CA ALA A 16 22.23 38.66 6.48
C ALA A 16 21.54 39.06 7.79
N HIS A 17 21.59 40.35 8.15
CA HIS A 17 20.91 40.88 9.33
C HIS A 17 19.39 40.77 9.22
N LEU A 18 18.79 41.21 8.11
CA LEU A 18 17.35 41.16 7.88
C LEU A 18 16.83 39.71 7.87
N ALA A 19 17.56 38.79 7.23
CA ALA A 19 17.24 37.36 7.27
C ALA A 19 17.25 36.80 8.70
N ALA A 20 18.27 37.14 9.50
CA ALA A 20 18.37 36.72 10.90
C ALA A 20 17.25 37.30 11.77
N GLN A 21 16.77 38.50 11.46
CA GLN A 21 15.62 39.15 12.13
C GLN A 21 14.26 38.69 11.59
N LYS A 22 14.23 37.74 10.64
CA LYS A 22 13.00 37.21 10.01
C LYS A 22 12.23 38.26 9.19
N ASP A 23 12.86 39.37 8.81
CA ASP A 23 12.24 40.42 8.01
C ASP A 23 12.43 40.14 6.51
N VAL A 24 11.64 39.17 6.01
CA VAL A 24 11.69 38.73 4.62
C VAL A 24 11.24 39.83 3.66
N ARG A 25 10.32 40.71 4.08
CA ARG A 25 9.82 41.80 3.23
C ARG A 25 10.88 42.88 3.01
N ALA A 26 11.55 43.32 4.07
CA ALA A 26 12.66 44.28 3.94
C ALA A 26 13.82 43.67 3.14
N LEU A 27 14.10 42.37 3.33
CA LEU A 27 15.11 41.66 2.56
C LEU A 27 14.78 41.62 1.07
N ALA A 28 13.52 41.35 0.72
CA ALA A 28 13.03 41.36 -0.65
C ALA A 28 13.17 42.74 -1.32
N ALA A 29 12.77 43.80 -0.61
CA ALA A 29 12.95 45.19 -1.07
C ALA A 29 14.43 45.56 -1.25
N LEU A 30 15.31 45.10 -0.35
CA LEU A 30 16.76 45.30 -0.47
C LEU A 30 17.33 44.60 -1.70
N ALA A 31 16.92 43.35 -1.95
CA ALA A 31 17.34 42.58 -3.12
C ALA A 31 16.91 43.23 -4.43
N TYR A 32 15.68 43.77 -4.48
CA TYR A 32 15.19 44.50 -5.65
C TYR A 32 16.08 45.68 -6.05
N ARG A 33 16.40 46.52 -5.06
CA ARG A 33 17.17 47.76 -5.27
C ARG A 33 18.65 47.49 -5.58
N ASN A 34 19.13 46.29 -5.30
CA ASN A 34 20.55 45.92 -5.40
C ASN A 34 20.75 44.58 -6.13
N ASP A 35 20.03 44.39 -7.24
CA ASP A 35 20.02 43.16 -8.06
C ASP A 35 21.41 42.68 -8.50
N SER A 36 22.31 43.62 -8.78
CA SER A 36 23.70 43.36 -9.18
C SER A 36 24.52 42.67 -8.08
N VAL A 37 24.17 42.92 -6.80
CA VAL A 37 24.83 42.37 -5.61
C VAL A 37 24.09 41.15 -5.08
N LEU A 38 22.77 41.28 -4.88
CA LEU A 38 21.89 40.24 -4.34
C LEU A 38 21.22 39.45 -5.46
N ARG A 39 22.05 38.85 -6.32
CA ARG A 39 21.58 37.92 -7.35
C ARG A 39 20.79 36.77 -6.70
N PRO A 40 19.85 36.13 -7.42
CA PRO A 40 19.00 35.07 -6.86
C PRO A 40 19.76 34.00 -6.07
N GLU A 41 20.87 33.49 -6.62
CA GLU A 41 21.71 32.51 -5.94
C GLU A 41 22.26 33.03 -4.59
N VAL A 42 22.75 34.27 -4.55
CA VAL A 42 23.30 34.88 -3.32
C VAL A 42 22.20 35.06 -2.29
N LEU A 43 21.02 35.53 -2.72
CA LEU A 43 19.87 35.72 -1.84
C LEU A 43 19.39 34.39 -1.24
N LEU A 44 19.28 33.33 -2.05
CA LEU A 44 18.93 31.99 -1.58
C LEU A 44 19.95 31.46 -0.56
N ARG A 45 21.24 31.71 -0.78
CA ARG A 45 22.29 31.34 0.18
C ARG A 45 22.21 32.15 1.47
N VAL A 46 21.84 33.43 1.40
CA VAL A 46 21.58 34.25 2.60
C VAL A 46 20.41 33.69 3.39
N LEU A 47 19.27 33.43 2.72
CA LEU A 47 18.10 32.81 3.34
C LEU A 47 18.45 31.46 3.98
N LEU A 48 19.16 30.59 3.26
CA LEU A 48 19.54 29.26 3.74
C LEU A 48 20.48 29.31 4.96
N THR A 49 21.30 30.34 5.05
CA THR A 49 22.31 30.49 6.11
C THR A 49 21.75 31.17 7.35
N TYR A 50 20.94 32.22 7.17
CA TYR A 50 20.59 33.16 8.23
C TYR A 50 19.11 33.19 8.60
N LEU A 51 18.19 32.77 7.72
CA LEU A 51 16.78 32.70 8.09
C LEU A 51 16.57 31.53 9.07
N PRO A 52 16.12 31.77 10.32
CA PRO A 52 15.93 30.69 11.30
C PRO A 52 14.93 29.64 10.79
N GLU A 53 15.17 28.36 11.08
CA GLU A 53 14.29 27.25 10.70
C GLU A 53 12.89 27.40 11.31
N THR A 54 12.76 28.11 12.43
CA THR A 54 11.47 28.41 13.09
C THR A 54 10.54 29.34 12.31
N VAL A 55 11.00 29.94 11.21
CA VAL A 55 10.17 30.79 10.36
C VAL A 55 9.27 29.94 9.46
N GLU A 56 7.96 30.16 9.55
CA GLU A 56 6.98 29.46 8.73
C GLU A 56 7.20 29.70 7.22
N PRO A 57 7.10 28.65 6.37
CA PRO A 57 7.28 28.78 4.92
C PRO A 57 6.42 29.84 4.24
N CYS A 58 5.19 30.04 4.70
CA CYS A 58 4.29 31.05 4.15
C CYS A 58 4.91 32.47 4.12
N ALA A 59 5.83 32.79 5.04
CA ALA A 59 6.48 34.09 5.12
C ALA A 59 7.50 34.37 4.01
N TYR A 60 7.98 33.33 3.30
CA TYR A 60 9.03 33.48 2.28
C TYR A 60 8.78 32.71 0.97
N THR A 61 7.73 31.90 0.88
CA THR A 61 7.38 31.16 -0.35
C THR A 61 6.94 32.07 -1.50
N GLU A 62 6.36 33.25 -1.22
CA GLU A 62 6.07 34.26 -2.25
C GLU A 62 7.36 34.81 -2.85
N LEU A 63 8.31 35.23 -2.00
CA LEU A 63 9.64 35.67 -2.45
C LEU A 63 10.34 34.61 -3.32
N LEU A 64 10.26 33.33 -2.94
CA LEU A 64 10.85 32.25 -3.73
C LEU A 64 10.15 32.05 -5.09
N ARG A 65 8.84 32.27 -5.18
CA ARG A 65 8.09 32.24 -6.45
C ARG A 65 8.49 33.42 -7.35
N ASP A 66 8.59 34.62 -6.80
CA ASP A 66 9.04 35.81 -7.53
C ASP A 66 10.45 35.61 -8.12
N LEU A 67 11.35 34.99 -7.35
CA LEU A 67 12.70 34.63 -7.82
C LEU A 67 12.70 33.58 -8.94
N SER A 68 11.76 32.63 -8.89
CA SER A 68 11.58 31.58 -9.90
C SER A 68 11.09 32.17 -11.23
N ASP A 69 10.09 33.06 -11.18
CA ASP A 69 9.42 33.60 -12.37
C ASP A 69 10.21 34.75 -13.02
N GLY A 70 11.31 35.19 -12.39
CA GLY A 70 12.05 36.39 -12.79
C GLY A 70 11.21 37.68 -12.70
N GLN A 71 10.03 37.60 -12.10
CA GLN A 71 9.08 38.69 -11.91
C GLN A 71 9.31 39.26 -10.53
N VAL A 72 9.97 40.40 -10.51
CA VAL A 72 10.40 41.05 -9.28
C VAL A 72 9.27 41.98 -8.82
N GLY A 73 8.16 41.39 -8.40
CA GLY A 73 6.93 42.06 -7.95
C GLY A 73 7.03 42.67 -6.55
N PHE A 74 8.16 43.29 -6.22
CA PHE A 74 8.39 43.79 -4.87
C PHE A 74 7.74 45.14 -4.61
N PRO A 75 7.30 45.43 -3.37
CA PRO A 75 6.80 46.76 -3.02
C PRO A 75 7.93 47.78 -3.19
N THR A 76 7.83 48.62 -4.22
CA THR A 76 8.75 49.75 -4.46
C THR A 76 8.80 50.72 -3.26
N ASP A 77 7.74 50.73 -2.46
CA ASP A 77 7.48 51.73 -1.44
C ASP A 77 8.15 51.41 -0.09
N LEU A 78 8.71 50.20 0.07
CA LEU A 78 9.38 49.80 1.31
C LEU A 78 10.87 50.18 1.27
N GLU A 79 11.30 51.07 2.17
CA GLU A 79 12.72 51.38 2.38
C GLU A 79 13.31 50.49 3.48
N PRO A 80 14.32 49.64 3.19
CA PRO A 80 14.99 48.86 4.23
C PRO A 80 15.75 49.78 5.19
N ASP A 81 15.65 49.52 6.50
CA ASP A 81 16.43 50.26 7.50
C ASP A 81 17.93 49.97 7.33
N THR A 82 18.72 51.01 7.02
CA THR A 82 20.17 50.93 6.83
C THR A 82 20.97 51.18 8.12
N SER A 83 20.30 51.52 9.23
CA SER A 83 20.92 51.79 10.52
C SER A 83 21.94 50.73 10.99
N PRO A 84 21.76 49.41 10.72
CA PRO A 84 22.71 48.39 11.15
C PRO A 84 24.08 48.45 10.46
N VAL A 85 24.17 49.09 9.30
CA VAL A 85 25.39 49.14 8.47
C VAL A 85 25.96 50.56 8.29
N ASP A 86 25.20 51.59 8.68
CA ASP A 86 25.58 53.00 8.51
C ASP A 86 26.83 53.42 9.30
N SER A 87 27.03 52.83 10.48
CA SER A 87 28.19 53.10 11.35
C SER A 87 29.46 52.36 10.95
N ILE A 88 29.40 51.47 9.94
CA ILE A 88 30.50 50.60 9.56
C ILE A 88 31.26 51.19 8.36
N SER A 89 32.59 51.26 8.43
CA SER A 89 33.41 51.63 7.27
C SER A 89 33.40 50.55 6.19
N ASP A 90 33.56 50.90 4.91
CA ASP A 90 33.49 49.92 3.81
C ASP A 90 34.59 48.85 3.88
N GLU A 91 35.78 49.19 4.40
CA GLU A 91 36.86 48.25 4.66
C GLU A 91 36.45 47.21 5.73
N THR A 92 35.81 47.67 6.80
CA THR A 92 35.31 46.82 7.87
C THR A 92 34.16 45.96 7.38
N ALA A 93 33.25 46.53 6.58
CA ALA A 93 32.15 45.82 5.95
C ALA A 93 32.68 44.70 5.05
N THR A 94 33.69 44.95 4.23
CA THR A 94 34.31 43.93 3.37
C THR A 94 34.94 42.80 4.18
N LYS A 95 35.64 43.11 5.27
CA LYS A 95 36.21 42.11 6.18
C LYS A 95 35.12 41.27 6.86
N LYS A 96 33.99 41.87 7.26
CA LYS A 96 32.85 41.16 7.87
C LYS A 96 32.08 40.33 6.83
N ALA A 97 31.84 40.86 5.64
CA ALA A 97 31.14 40.16 4.56
C ALA A 97 31.86 38.88 4.15
N LYS A 98 33.20 38.92 4.05
CA LYS A 98 34.03 37.71 3.79
C LYS A 98 33.91 36.64 4.89
N LYS A 99 33.48 37.01 6.10
CA LYS A 99 33.28 36.08 7.23
C LYS A 99 31.87 35.48 7.29
N LEU A 100 30.91 35.93 6.46
CA LEU A 100 29.54 35.43 6.50
C LEU A 100 29.41 33.93 6.14
N ARG A 101 30.43 33.32 5.52
CA ARG A 101 30.49 31.86 5.22
C ARG A 101 29.14 31.30 4.72
N LEU A 102 28.54 31.98 3.74
CA LEU A 102 27.25 31.59 3.18
C LEU A 102 27.30 30.15 2.71
N LEU A 103 26.32 29.36 3.14
CA LEU A 103 26.22 27.96 2.76
C LEU A 103 26.04 27.84 1.24
N PRO A 104 26.70 26.87 0.59
CA PRO A 104 26.50 26.62 -0.84
C PRO A 104 25.07 26.10 -1.09
N LEU A 105 24.53 26.26 -2.30
CA LEU A 105 23.29 25.60 -2.72
C LEU A 105 23.56 24.16 -3.17
N SER A 106 24.57 23.93 -4.01
CA SER A 106 24.90 22.57 -4.50
C SER A 106 25.59 21.71 -3.45
N GLY A 107 25.03 20.52 -3.17
CA GLY A 107 25.58 19.54 -2.22
C GLY A 107 26.60 18.60 -2.86
N LYS A 108 27.52 18.04 -2.06
CA LYS A 108 28.53 17.07 -2.54
C LYS A 108 27.95 15.77 -3.14
N ASN A 109 26.65 15.50 -2.91
CA ASN A 109 25.96 14.26 -3.33
C ASN A 109 24.92 14.50 -4.46
N THR A 110 24.94 15.64 -5.12
CA THR A 110 23.96 15.98 -6.18
C THR A 110 24.51 15.56 -7.56
N THR A 111 24.61 14.25 -7.81
CA THR A 111 25.28 13.72 -9.02
C THR A 111 24.34 13.31 -10.17
N THR A 112 23.06 13.71 -10.18
CA THR A 112 22.10 13.07 -11.11
C THR A 112 21.25 13.96 -12.00
N PHE A 113 21.32 15.29 -11.93
CA PHE A 113 20.43 16.11 -12.77
C PHE A 113 21.18 17.23 -13.51
N GLU A 114 21.16 17.12 -14.84
CA GLU A 114 21.56 18.18 -15.76
C GLU A 114 20.59 19.36 -15.61
N ASN A 115 21.13 20.57 -15.43
CA ASN A 115 20.46 21.84 -15.05
C ASN A 115 20.10 21.98 -13.56
N HIS A 116 21.09 22.33 -12.73
CA HIS A 116 20.89 22.74 -11.34
C HIS A 116 20.07 24.04 -11.26
N ASP A 117 18.78 23.90 -10.99
CA ASP A 117 17.94 25.03 -10.57
C ASP A 117 18.26 25.41 -9.11
N SER A 118 18.63 26.67 -8.88
CA SER A 118 18.97 27.18 -7.56
C SER A 118 17.79 27.11 -6.57
N ILE A 119 16.55 27.23 -7.06
CA ILE A 119 15.35 27.12 -6.23
C ILE A 119 15.16 25.68 -5.77
N CYS A 120 15.31 24.69 -6.65
CA CYS A 120 15.27 23.27 -6.29
C CYS A 120 16.26 22.93 -5.18
N GLU A 121 17.53 23.34 -5.35
CA GLU A 121 18.60 23.09 -4.37
C GLU A 121 18.31 23.76 -3.02
N PHE A 122 17.80 24.99 -3.05
CA PHE A 122 17.36 25.68 -1.84
C PHE A 122 16.24 24.91 -1.14
N LEU A 123 15.18 24.52 -1.86
CA LEU A 123 14.02 23.81 -1.31
C LEU A 123 14.45 22.50 -0.65
N LEU A 124 15.25 21.68 -1.33
CA LEU A 124 15.76 20.41 -0.79
C LEU A 124 16.48 20.62 0.53
N ARG A 125 17.47 21.52 0.54
CA ARG A 125 18.26 21.79 1.75
C ARG A 125 17.42 22.37 2.87
N ARG A 126 16.51 23.29 2.54
CA ARG A 126 15.67 23.93 3.53
C ARG A 126 14.71 22.91 4.16
N THR A 127 14.14 22.01 3.38
CA THR A 127 13.31 20.89 3.88
C THR A 127 14.09 19.99 4.84
N TYR A 128 15.30 19.55 4.48
CA TYR A 128 16.12 18.74 5.40
C TYR A 128 16.44 19.48 6.69
N ARG A 129 16.85 20.75 6.62
CA ARG A 129 17.16 21.56 7.81
C ARG A 129 15.95 21.76 8.72
N ILE A 130 14.78 22.08 8.17
CA ILE A 130 13.55 22.20 8.97
C ILE A 130 13.26 20.88 9.69
N ASN A 131 13.42 19.73 9.02
CA ASN A 131 13.21 18.45 9.66
C ASN A 131 14.25 18.15 10.76
N THR A 132 15.53 18.34 10.48
CA THR A 132 16.62 17.96 11.40
C THR A 132 16.76 18.91 12.58
N GLU A 133 16.63 20.22 12.37
CA GLU A 133 16.88 21.23 13.40
C GLU A 133 15.68 21.45 14.33
N ILE A 134 14.45 21.39 13.79
CA ILE A 134 13.23 21.71 14.58
C ILE A 134 12.17 20.62 14.56
N GLY A 135 12.30 19.58 13.72
CA GLY A 135 11.32 18.48 13.65
C GLY A 135 9.92 18.90 13.17
N ALA A 136 9.77 20.08 12.59
CA ALA A 136 8.46 20.65 12.23
C ALA A 136 7.91 20.03 10.93
N LEU A 137 7.33 18.84 11.05
CA LEU A 137 6.83 18.07 9.89
C LEU A 137 5.71 18.77 9.11
N SER A 138 4.88 19.58 9.76
CA SER A 138 3.80 20.33 9.10
C SER A 138 4.32 21.42 8.14
N GLN A 139 5.53 21.93 8.39
CA GLN A 139 6.13 22.96 7.54
C GLN A 139 6.73 22.39 6.24
N LEU A 140 6.98 21.07 6.15
CA LEU A 140 7.57 20.51 4.93
C LEU A 140 6.60 20.57 3.74
N PRO A 141 5.32 20.16 3.87
CA PRO A 141 4.33 20.39 2.82
C PRO A 141 4.10 21.86 2.49
N GLU A 142 4.01 22.74 3.50
CA GLU A 142 3.83 24.18 3.29
C GLU A 142 4.95 24.80 2.45
N LEU A 143 6.18 24.32 2.63
CA LEU A 143 7.33 24.76 1.85
C LEU A 143 7.30 24.23 0.40
N LEU A 144 6.96 22.96 0.21
CA LEU A 144 7.15 22.28 -1.08
C LEU A 144 5.94 22.42 -2.01
N GLN A 145 4.72 22.37 -1.49
CA GLN A 145 3.49 22.34 -2.27
C GLN A 145 3.39 23.49 -3.29
N PRO A 146 3.74 24.76 -2.97
CA PRO A 146 3.67 25.87 -3.92
C PRO A 146 4.56 25.70 -5.16
N PHE A 147 5.55 24.81 -5.12
CA PHE A 147 6.53 24.62 -6.20
C PHE A 147 6.32 23.32 -6.99
N THR A 148 5.35 22.50 -6.60
CA THR A 148 5.16 21.18 -7.22
C THR A 148 4.75 21.25 -8.69
N ASP A 149 4.07 22.30 -9.14
CA ASP A 149 3.69 22.45 -10.55
C ASP A 149 4.85 22.95 -11.42
N SER A 150 5.68 23.86 -10.89
CA SER A 150 6.80 24.45 -11.63
C SER A 150 8.05 23.57 -11.64
N TYR A 151 8.19 22.69 -10.64
CA TYR A 151 9.41 21.90 -10.43
C TYR A 151 9.09 20.40 -10.39
N PRO A 152 9.17 19.69 -11.54
CA PRO A 152 8.86 18.26 -11.61
C PRO A 152 9.64 17.43 -10.60
N TYR A 153 10.94 17.68 -10.44
CA TYR A 153 11.74 16.92 -9.46
C TYR A 153 11.20 17.06 -8.03
N ILE A 154 10.89 18.30 -7.61
CA ILE A 154 10.28 18.56 -6.29
C ILE A 154 8.93 17.87 -6.17
N LYS A 155 8.10 17.89 -7.21
CA LYS A 155 6.83 17.16 -7.25
C LYS A 155 7.04 15.67 -6.97
N TYR A 156 7.93 15.03 -7.71
CA TYR A 156 8.21 13.60 -7.59
C TYR A 156 8.78 13.24 -6.22
N TRP A 157 9.80 13.97 -5.77
CA TRP A 157 10.44 13.72 -4.47
C TRP A 157 9.49 13.99 -3.30
N ALA A 158 8.74 15.10 -3.34
CA ALA A 158 7.79 15.44 -2.29
C ALA A 158 6.68 14.38 -2.17
N ALA A 159 6.07 14.00 -3.28
CA ALA A 159 4.94 13.10 -3.28
C ALA A 159 5.31 11.63 -2.96
N SER A 160 6.53 11.19 -3.33
CA SER A 160 6.97 9.80 -3.13
C SER A 160 7.86 9.60 -1.90
N THR A 161 8.47 10.64 -1.35
CA THR A 161 9.36 10.52 -0.18
C THR A 161 8.86 11.37 0.99
N VAL A 162 8.72 12.69 0.80
CA VAL A 162 8.44 13.63 1.90
C VAL A 162 7.03 13.46 2.47
N PHE A 163 6.01 13.43 1.62
CA PHE A 163 4.62 13.35 2.07
C PHE A 163 4.27 12.00 2.71
N PRO A 164 4.73 10.84 2.20
CA PRO A 164 4.62 9.59 2.94
C PRO A 164 5.26 9.67 4.33
N PHE A 165 6.47 10.24 4.43
CA PHE A 165 7.17 10.40 5.71
C PHE A 165 6.38 11.30 6.70
N VAL A 166 5.93 12.47 6.24
CA VAL A 166 5.15 13.42 7.05
C VAL A 166 3.80 12.82 7.47
N ARG A 167 3.07 12.24 6.50
CA ARG A 167 1.74 11.66 6.70
C ARG A 167 1.77 10.51 7.70
N ARG A 168 2.83 9.70 7.66
CA ARG A 168 3.03 8.62 8.62
C ARG A 168 2.92 9.15 10.05
N SER A 169 3.67 10.19 10.38
CA SER A 169 3.76 10.72 11.75
C SER A 169 2.59 11.63 12.12
N LEU A 170 2.04 12.41 11.17
CA LEU A 170 0.98 13.38 11.47
C LEU A 170 -0.45 12.86 11.30
N GLN A 171 -0.68 11.85 10.44
CA GLN A 171 -2.03 11.42 10.07
C GLN A 171 -2.29 9.95 10.41
N CYS A 172 -1.32 9.07 10.16
CA CYS A 172 -1.49 7.64 10.39
C CYS A 172 -1.14 7.23 11.82
N TYR A 173 -0.03 7.74 12.38
CA TYR A 173 0.53 7.30 13.65
C TYR A 173 0.91 8.49 14.56
N VAL A 174 -0.07 9.31 14.90
CA VAL A 174 0.05 10.56 15.70
C VAL A 174 0.83 10.43 17.03
N ASN A 175 0.94 9.22 17.58
CA ASN A 175 1.62 8.95 18.85
C ASN A 175 2.94 8.15 18.70
N ALA A 176 3.36 7.82 17.47
CA ALA A 176 4.62 7.13 17.24
C ALA A 176 5.76 8.15 17.17
N SER A 177 6.80 7.98 17.98
CA SER A 177 8.02 8.78 17.86
C SER A 177 8.60 8.63 16.45
N SER A 178 9.07 9.74 15.87
CA SER A 178 9.81 9.68 14.59
C SER A 178 11.15 9.02 14.87
N GLU A 179 11.26 7.73 14.56
CA GLU A 179 12.50 6.95 14.72
C GLU A 179 13.61 7.46 13.80
N TYR A 180 13.23 8.04 12.66
CA TYR A 180 14.14 8.54 11.64
C TYR A 180 13.83 10.01 11.33
N SER A 181 14.87 10.77 11.00
CA SER A 181 14.78 12.00 10.21
C SER A 181 14.42 11.66 8.75
N LEU A 182 14.02 12.69 7.99
CA LEU A 182 13.71 12.57 6.57
C LEU A 182 14.92 12.05 5.77
N ALA A 183 16.12 12.56 6.08
CA ALA A 183 17.36 12.16 5.43
C ALA A 183 17.70 10.69 5.73
N GLU A 184 17.50 10.23 6.98
CA GLU A 184 17.71 8.83 7.34
C GLU A 184 16.68 7.93 6.66
N PHE A 185 15.39 8.30 6.69
CA PHE A 185 14.32 7.56 6.04
C PHE A 185 14.56 7.36 4.53
N GLU A 186 14.96 8.42 3.83
CA GLU A 186 15.23 8.37 2.39
C GLU A 186 16.34 7.38 2.03
N ASN A 187 17.35 7.29 2.89
CA ASN A 187 18.52 6.42 2.74
C ASN A 187 18.36 5.02 3.35
N LEU A 188 17.20 4.70 3.95
CA LEU A 188 16.95 3.36 4.45
C LEU A 188 16.96 2.33 3.31
N PRO A 189 17.47 1.11 3.56
CA PRO A 189 17.24 -0.02 2.66
C PRO A 189 15.74 -0.20 2.41
N ASP A 190 15.33 -0.48 1.17
CA ASP A 190 13.92 -0.49 0.77
C ASP A 190 13.03 -1.38 1.64
N ARG A 191 13.55 -2.54 2.08
CA ARG A 191 12.81 -3.45 2.99
C ARG A 191 12.56 -2.78 4.35
N ASN A 192 13.56 -2.09 4.90
CA ASN A 192 13.44 -1.40 6.19
C ASN A 192 12.51 -0.19 6.08
N ALA A 193 12.57 0.56 4.98
CA ALA A 193 11.65 1.65 4.71
C ALA A 193 10.20 1.15 4.64
N ALA A 194 9.94 0.03 3.95
CA ALA A 194 8.62 -0.58 3.89
C ALA A 194 8.10 -1.01 5.28
N ILE A 195 8.96 -1.62 6.11
CA ILE A 195 8.62 -1.99 7.49
C ILE A 195 8.30 -0.73 8.31
N PHE A 196 9.12 0.31 8.21
CA PHE A 196 8.90 1.57 8.91
C PHE A 196 7.56 2.21 8.55
N LEU A 197 7.19 2.25 7.26
CA LEU A 197 5.92 2.79 6.81
C LEU A 197 4.71 2.01 7.35
N LEU A 198 4.87 0.72 7.68
CA LEU A 198 3.79 -0.17 8.13
C LEU A 198 3.87 -0.58 9.61
N SER A 199 4.84 -0.08 10.39
CA SER A 199 5.26 -0.64 11.69
C SER A 199 4.15 -0.76 12.75
N GLU A 200 3.09 0.04 12.68
CA GLU A 200 1.98 0.06 13.65
C GLU A 200 0.66 -0.48 13.07
N SER A 201 0.69 -1.07 11.87
CA SER A 201 -0.51 -1.51 11.16
C SER A 201 -1.25 -2.67 11.85
N THR A 202 -0.55 -3.58 12.52
CA THR A 202 -1.17 -4.76 13.15
C THR A 202 -2.00 -4.45 14.40
N LYS A 203 -1.82 -3.28 15.01
CA LYS A 203 -2.54 -2.88 16.22
C LYS A 203 -3.83 -2.11 15.93
N ARG A 204 -4.15 -1.90 14.65
CA ARG A 204 -5.24 -1.03 14.20
C ARG A 204 -6.29 -1.79 13.40
N ASP A 205 -7.41 -1.14 13.19
CA ASP A 205 -8.46 -1.64 12.31
C ASP A 205 -8.01 -1.72 10.84
N GLY A 206 -8.73 -2.51 10.06
CA GLY A 206 -8.44 -2.72 8.65
C GLY A 206 -8.52 -1.45 7.79
N GLU A 207 -9.39 -0.51 8.15
CA GLU A 207 -9.53 0.77 7.43
C GLU A 207 -8.28 1.63 7.57
N THR A 208 -7.74 1.75 8.79
CA THR A 208 -6.52 2.52 9.03
C THR A 208 -5.34 1.91 8.27
N VAL A 209 -5.27 0.58 8.19
CA VAL A 209 -4.24 -0.12 7.42
C VAL A 209 -4.41 0.13 5.91
N GLY A 210 -5.63 0.07 5.38
CA GLY A 210 -5.91 0.41 3.99
C GLY A 210 -5.49 1.85 3.65
N ARG A 211 -5.79 2.80 4.55
CA ARG A 211 -5.37 4.19 4.43
C ARG A 211 -3.86 4.35 4.46
N ALA A 212 -3.16 3.61 5.31
CA ALA A 212 -1.69 3.62 5.37
C ALA A 212 -1.07 3.05 4.09
N LEU A 213 -1.63 1.97 3.53
CA LEU A 213 -1.18 1.44 2.24
C LEU A 213 -1.39 2.46 1.11
N ARG A 214 -2.58 3.07 1.03
CA ARG A 214 -2.96 4.08 0.04
C ARG A 214 -2.14 5.37 0.11
N GLY A 215 -1.86 5.85 1.32
CA GLY A 215 -1.24 7.15 1.56
C GLY A 215 0.25 7.10 1.88
N LEU A 216 0.80 5.95 2.29
CA LEU A 216 2.22 5.86 2.67
C LEU A 216 2.99 4.99 1.67
N VAL A 217 2.56 3.73 1.54
CA VAL A 217 3.29 2.75 0.74
C VAL A 217 3.10 3.01 -0.76
N ALA A 218 1.86 3.20 -1.20
CA ALA A 218 1.57 3.33 -2.63
C ALA A 218 2.29 4.53 -3.26
N PRO A 219 2.30 5.75 -2.67
CA PRO A 219 3.07 6.86 -3.21
C PRO A 219 4.58 6.61 -3.17
N TRP A 220 5.08 5.94 -2.12
CA TRP A 220 6.50 5.63 -1.97
C TRP A 220 7.05 4.71 -3.06
N LEU A 221 6.22 3.77 -3.55
CA LEU A 221 6.58 2.91 -4.68
C LEU A 221 6.74 3.67 -6.00
N TYR A 222 6.28 4.92 -6.11
CA TYR A 222 6.42 5.74 -7.32
C TYR A 222 7.81 6.37 -7.45
N ASN A 223 8.67 6.22 -6.44
CA ASN A 223 10.06 6.63 -6.55
C ASN A 223 10.85 5.61 -7.38
N GLU A 224 11.37 6.06 -8.53
CA GLU A 224 12.14 5.24 -9.48
C GLU A 224 13.36 4.54 -8.84
N SER A 225 13.98 5.15 -7.81
CA SER A 225 15.15 4.56 -7.11
C SER A 225 14.83 3.26 -6.37
N ARG A 226 13.54 2.99 -6.10
CA ARG A 226 13.06 1.77 -5.40
C ARG A 226 12.96 0.55 -6.31
N TRP A 227 13.20 0.75 -7.61
CA TRP A 227 13.09 -0.27 -8.63
C TRP A 227 14.48 -0.68 -9.10
N LYS A 228 14.70 -1.99 -9.18
CA LYS A 228 15.94 -2.58 -9.67
C LYS A 228 15.66 -3.35 -10.95
N ALA A 229 16.55 -3.20 -11.92
CA ALA A 229 16.60 -4.11 -13.05
C ALA A 229 16.93 -5.51 -12.50
N SER A 230 16.16 -6.52 -12.90
CA SER A 230 16.43 -7.90 -12.55
C SER A 230 17.52 -8.43 -13.49
N GLU A 231 18.54 -9.10 -12.95
CA GLU A 231 19.53 -9.84 -13.74
C GLU A 231 18.97 -11.15 -14.34
N SER A 232 17.77 -11.54 -13.91
CA SER A 232 17.04 -12.72 -14.43
C SER A 232 15.89 -12.29 -15.34
N ASP A 233 15.51 -13.13 -16.30
CA ASP A 233 14.43 -12.92 -17.30
C ASP A 233 13.04 -12.58 -16.73
N ILE A 234 12.89 -12.54 -15.40
CA ILE A 234 11.68 -12.08 -14.72
C ILE A 234 11.81 -10.57 -14.50
N GLY A 235 11.26 -9.83 -15.46
CA GLY A 235 11.31 -8.37 -15.53
C GLY A 235 10.84 -7.68 -14.24
N MET A 236 11.67 -6.73 -13.79
CA MET A 236 11.46 -5.76 -12.71
C MET A 236 11.35 -6.33 -11.29
N HIS A 237 12.15 -5.76 -10.36
CA HIS A 237 12.17 -6.15 -8.96
C HIS A 237 12.08 -4.90 -8.06
N CYS A 238 11.26 -4.97 -7.01
CA CYS A 238 11.12 -3.93 -6.00
C CYS A 238 11.19 -4.56 -4.60
N PRO A 239 12.37 -4.55 -3.94
CA PRO A 239 12.55 -5.21 -2.64
C PRO A 239 11.61 -4.68 -1.56
N GLY A 240 11.30 -3.38 -1.61
CA GLY A 240 10.35 -2.74 -0.72
C GLY A 240 8.94 -3.29 -0.88
N TRP A 241 8.47 -3.45 -2.12
CA TRP A 241 7.17 -4.03 -2.40
C TRP A 241 7.08 -5.49 -1.93
N GLU A 242 8.11 -6.30 -2.17
CA GLU A 242 8.13 -7.67 -1.65
C GLU A 242 8.03 -7.72 -0.12
N GLN A 243 8.66 -6.77 0.56
CA GLN A 243 8.54 -6.67 2.01
C GLN A 243 7.10 -6.31 2.43
N VAL A 244 6.43 -5.42 1.70
CA VAL A 244 5.00 -5.11 1.91
C VAL A 244 4.14 -6.35 1.74
N GLN A 245 4.36 -7.12 0.67
CA GLN A 245 3.62 -8.37 0.43
C GLN A 245 3.81 -9.39 1.57
N ASN A 246 5.06 -9.58 2.02
CA ASN A 246 5.37 -10.43 3.17
C ASN A 246 4.69 -9.92 4.45
N THR A 247 4.62 -8.61 4.63
CA THR A 247 4.00 -7.98 5.79
C THR A 247 2.49 -8.23 5.80
N ILE A 248 1.81 -8.01 4.67
CA ILE A 248 0.37 -8.31 4.51
C ILE A 248 0.09 -9.79 4.74
N LEU A 249 0.92 -10.68 4.17
CA LEU A 249 0.80 -12.12 4.38
C LEU A 249 0.96 -12.51 5.85
N SER A 250 1.89 -11.88 6.57
CA SER A 250 2.10 -12.09 8.00
C SER A 250 0.91 -11.62 8.85
N TRP A 251 0.11 -10.67 8.35
CA TRP A 251 -1.14 -10.29 9.01
C TRP A 251 -2.15 -11.42 8.89
N ALA A 252 -2.31 -12.02 7.71
CA ALA A 252 -3.28 -13.08 7.48
C ALA A 252 -3.02 -14.33 8.35
N THR A 253 -1.76 -14.59 8.71
CA THR A 253 -1.40 -15.70 9.61
C THR A 253 -1.61 -15.39 11.09
N LYS A 254 -1.62 -14.12 11.47
CA LYS A 254 -1.78 -13.67 12.88
C LYS A 254 -3.23 -13.25 13.21
N SER A 255 -3.87 -12.55 12.29
CA SER A 255 -5.24 -12.05 12.40
C SER A 255 -5.82 -11.85 11.01
N TRP A 256 -6.78 -12.71 10.63
CA TRP A 256 -7.43 -12.61 9.33
C TRP A 256 -8.08 -11.23 9.12
N ASN A 257 -8.69 -10.67 10.17
CA ASN A 257 -9.38 -9.38 10.11
C ASN A 257 -8.47 -8.23 9.67
N SER A 258 -7.22 -8.18 10.14
CA SER A 258 -6.28 -7.13 9.73
C SER A 258 -5.93 -7.23 8.24
N ALA A 259 -5.63 -8.43 7.75
CA ALA A 259 -5.33 -8.65 6.34
C ALA A 259 -6.55 -8.40 5.45
N ALA A 260 -7.70 -8.92 5.84
CA ALA A 260 -8.93 -8.79 5.09
C ALA A 260 -9.38 -7.34 5.00
N GLY A 261 -9.33 -6.60 6.11
CA GLY A 261 -9.64 -5.19 6.13
C GLY A 261 -8.68 -4.36 5.28
N ALA A 262 -7.37 -4.64 5.35
CA ALA A 262 -6.38 -3.98 4.50
C ALA A 262 -6.68 -4.17 3.00
N ILE A 263 -7.04 -5.40 2.59
CA ILE A 263 -7.35 -5.72 1.19
C ILE A 263 -8.68 -5.09 0.73
N LYS A 264 -9.68 -5.02 1.63
CA LYS A 264 -10.99 -4.42 1.33
C LYS A 264 -10.92 -2.90 1.19
N HIS A 265 -10.15 -2.23 2.04
CA HIS A 265 -10.09 -0.77 2.13
C HIS A 265 -8.99 -0.12 1.27
N TRP A 266 -8.25 -0.93 0.49
CA TRP A 266 -7.29 -0.44 -0.49
C TRP A 266 -7.55 -1.12 -1.83
N GLU A 267 -7.80 -0.36 -2.89
CA GLU A 267 -8.08 -0.95 -4.21
C GLU A 267 -6.82 -1.48 -4.91
N GLY A 268 -5.67 -1.41 -4.22
CA GLY A 268 -4.38 -1.89 -4.67
C GLY A 268 -3.50 -0.74 -5.19
N PRO A 269 -2.37 -1.06 -5.82
CA PRO A 269 -1.31 -0.07 -6.11
C PRO A 269 -1.65 1.05 -7.10
N ARG A 270 -2.84 1.02 -7.71
CA ARG A 270 -3.39 2.14 -8.51
C ARG A 270 -4.19 3.14 -7.66
N ASP A 271 -4.73 2.69 -6.53
CA ASP A 271 -5.38 3.57 -5.56
C ASP A 271 -4.29 4.21 -4.68
N VAL A 272 -3.88 5.40 -5.10
CA VAL A 272 -2.75 6.13 -4.52
C VAL A 272 -3.20 7.52 -4.13
N TYR A 273 -2.86 7.93 -2.91
CA TYR A 273 -3.07 9.29 -2.45
C TYR A 273 -1.73 10.01 -2.27
N PHE A 274 -1.33 10.80 -3.28
CA PHE A 274 -0.14 11.65 -3.21
C PHE A 274 -0.36 12.87 -2.31
N GLY A 275 -1.56 13.46 -2.39
CA GLY A 275 -1.96 14.70 -1.73
C GLY A 275 -2.99 15.43 -2.60
N GLU A 276 -3.54 16.52 -2.10
CA GLU A 276 -4.46 17.35 -2.87
C GLU A 276 -3.76 17.89 -4.13
N ASN A 277 -4.42 17.79 -5.29
CA ASN A 277 -3.93 18.28 -6.59
C ASN A 277 -2.61 17.67 -7.09
N LEU A 278 -2.14 16.58 -6.49
CA LEU A 278 -0.90 15.93 -6.90
C LEU A 278 -1.17 14.64 -7.65
N THR A 279 -0.67 14.59 -8.88
CA THR A 279 -0.73 13.41 -9.75
C THR A 279 0.66 13.09 -10.29
N ILE A 280 1.05 11.83 -10.15
CA ILE A 280 2.30 11.29 -10.68
C ILE A 280 1.98 10.02 -11.45
N SER A 281 2.66 9.82 -12.56
CA SER A 281 2.59 8.59 -13.35
C SER A 281 3.75 7.65 -13.03
N LEU A 282 3.44 6.37 -12.89
CA LEU A 282 4.41 5.27 -12.94
C LEU A 282 4.31 4.58 -14.30
N PRO A 283 5.41 4.09 -14.89
CA PRO A 283 5.35 3.28 -16.10
C PRO A 283 4.36 2.11 -15.98
N GLU A 284 3.57 1.90 -17.03
CA GLU A 284 2.49 0.91 -17.05
C GLU A 284 2.99 -0.52 -16.79
N SER A 285 4.22 -0.84 -17.19
CA SER A 285 4.85 -2.14 -16.90
C SER A 285 5.00 -2.40 -15.39
N LYS A 286 5.41 -1.38 -14.63
CA LYS A 286 5.54 -1.45 -13.18
C LYS A 286 4.16 -1.51 -12.51
N LEU A 287 3.19 -0.76 -13.01
CA LEU A 287 1.81 -0.82 -12.51
C LEU A 287 1.21 -2.22 -12.69
N ARG A 288 1.37 -2.83 -13.87
CA ARG A 288 0.92 -4.22 -14.11
C ARG A 288 1.63 -5.22 -13.20
N PHE A 289 2.94 -5.06 -12.99
CA PHE A 289 3.68 -5.88 -12.04
C PHE A 289 3.09 -5.77 -10.62
N LEU A 290 2.86 -4.55 -10.13
CA LEU A 290 2.28 -4.30 -8.81
C LEU A 290 0.86 -4.87 -8.68
N GLN A 291 0.01 -4.69 -9.70
CA GLN A 291 -1.35 -5.23 -9.70
C GLN A 291 -1.36 -6.76 -9.65
N LYS A 292 -0.56 -7.40 -10.50
CA LYS A 292 -0.48 -8.87 -10.55
C LYS A 292 0.04 -9.43 -9.23
N THR A 293 1.13 -8.87 -8.70
CA THR A 293 1.72 -9.31 -7.44
C THR A 293 0.84 -8.98 -6.23
N TYR A 294 0.04 -7.91 -6.28
CA TYR A 294 -0.97 -7.61 -5.25
C TYR A 294 -2.10 -8.64 -5.24
N ALA A 295 -2.60 -9.05 -6.42
CA ALA A 295 -3.56 -10.14 -6.53
C ALA A 295 -2.97 -11.46 -5.99
N THR A 296 -1.72 -11.76 -6.33
CA THR A 296 -0.96 -12.88 -5.75
C THR A 296 -0.93 -12.82 -4.23
N THR A 297 -0.66 -11.66 -3.64
CA THR A 297 -0.68 -11.47 -2.18
C THR A 297 -2.06 -11.72 -1.58
N ALA A 298 -3.14 -11.24 -2.23
CA ALA A 298 -4.50 -11.48 -1.76
C ALA A 298 -4.84 -12.98 -1.74
N VAL A 299 -4.50 -13.70 -2.81
CA VAL A 299 -4.70 -15.17 -2.89
C VAL A 299 -3.81 -15.92 -1.89
N ALA A 300 -2.56 -15.50 -1.73
CA ALA A 300 -1.64 -16.04 -0.73
C ALA A 300 -2.18 -15.89 0.70
N CYS A 301 -2.82 -14.76 1.01
CA CYS A 301 -3.46 -14.52 2.31
C CYS A 301 -4.61 -15.51 2.55
N LEU A 302 -5.39 -15.83 1.52
CA LEU A 302 -6.48 -16.79 1.61
C LEU A 302 -5.95 -18.20 1.94
N TYR A 303 -4.91 -18.67 1.25
CA TYR A 303 -4.26 -19.94 1.60
C TYR A 303 -3.56 -19.91 2.97
N SER A 304 -3.24 -18.72 3.46
CA SER A 304 -2.55 -18.52 4.73
C SER A 304 -3.45 -18.54 5.96
N MET A 305 -4.76 -18.30 5.78
CA MET A 305 -5.71 -18.22 6.88
C MET A 305 -5.87 -19.58 7.60
N THR A 306 -5.98 -19.53 8.92
CA THR A 306 -6.28 -20.70 9.76
C THR A 306 -7.71 -20.68 10.30
N GLU A 307 -8.36 -19.52 10.28
CA GLU A 307 -9.73 -19.33 10.76
C GLU A 307 -10.75 -20.06 9.86
N SER A 308 -11.76 -20.64 10.49
CA SER A 308 -12.82 -21.44 9.85
C SER A 308 -14.23 -20.94 10.21
N SER A 309 -14.34 -19.78 10.86
CA SER A 309 -15.63 -19.17 11.18
C SER A 309 -16.36 -18.71 9.93
N GLU A 310 -17.70 -18.72 9.96
CA GLU A 310 -18.48 -18.26 8.81
C GLU A 310 -18.18 -16.80 8.44
N GLU A 311 -17.95 -15.93 9.41
CA GLU A 311 -17.60 -14.53 9.18
C GLU A 311 -16.27 -14.39 8.44
N ALA A 312 -15.24 -15.12 8.88
CA ALA A 312 -13.94 -15.14 8.20
C ALA A 312 -14.08 -15.63 6.76
N LEU A 313 -14.88 -16.68 6.52
CA LEU A 313 -15.10 -17.27 5.20
C LEU A 313 -15.96 -16.37 4.28
N ARG A 314 -16.95 -15.65 4.82
CA ARG A 314 -17.68 -14.60 4.08
C ARG A 314 -16.73 -13.49 3.63
N SER A 315 -15.89 -13.02 4.56
CA SER A 315 -14.87 -12.01 4.27
C SER A 315 -13.86 -12.50 3.21
N SER A 316 -13.49 -13.78 3.25
CA SER A 316 -12.62 -14.45 2.29
C SER A 316 -13.22 -14.48 0.88
N TYR A 317 -14.50 -14.84 0.80
CA TYR A 317 -15.22 -14.86 -0.47
C TYR A 317 -15.33 -13.47 -1.10
N GLN A 318 -15.58 -12.44 -0.28
CA GLN A 318 -15.57 -11.06 -0.74
C GLN A 318 -14.20 -10.66 -1.32
N ILE A 319 -13.11 -11.10 -0.70
CA ILE A 319 -11.75 -10.85 -1.23
C ILE A 319 -11.52 -11.57 -2.56
N CYS A 320 -12.00 -12.80 -2.74
CA CYS A 320 -11.98 -13.47 -4.04
C CYS A 320 -12.70 -12.62 -5.10
N CYS A 321 -13.91 -12.14 -4.80
CA CYS A 321 -14.69 -11.32 -5.72
C CYS A 321 -13.99 -9.99 -6.05
N LEU A 322 -13.44 -9.30 -5.04
CA LEU A 322 -12.69 -8.05 -5.23
C LEU A 322 -11.43 -8.27 -6.08
N THR A 323 -10.70 -9.36 -5.84
CA THR A 323 -9.47 -9.67 -6.58
C THR A 323 -9.78 -9.97 -8.04
N ARG A 324 -10.84 -10.74 -8.32
CA ARG A 324 -11.33 -10.99 -9.70
C ARG A 324 -11.72 -9.69 -10.41
N LYS A 325 -12.51 -8.84 -9.74
CA LYS A 325 -12.93 -7.54 -10.28
C LYS A 325 -11.73 -6.65 -10.64
N ARG A 326 -10.68 -6.65 -9.81
CA ARG A 326 -9.46 -5.84 -10.03
C ARG A 326 -8.59 -6.34 -11.17
N LEU A 327 -8.75 -7.60 -11.57
CA LEU A 327 -8.08 -8.21 -12.71
C LEU A 327 -8.98 -8.25 -13.96
N ASP A 328 -10.06 -7.45 -13.95
CA ASP A 328 -11.03 -7.32 -15.04
C ASP A 328 -11.70 -8.64 -15.47
N GLU A 329 -11.85 -9.60 -14.54
CA GLU A 329 -12.64 -10.79 -14.79
C GLU A 329 -14.15 -10.45 -14.73
N THR A 330 -14.83 -10.62 -15.86
CA THR A 330 -16.23 -10.20 -16.08
C THR A 330 -17.29 -11.07 -15.40
N ASP A 331 -16.91 -12.25 -14.89
CA ASP A 331 -17.87 -13.18 -14.29
C ASP A 331 -18.28 -12.74 -12.89
N SER A 332 -19.46 -12.12 -12.78
CA SER A 332 -20.07 -11.79 -11.48
C SER A 332 -20.52 -13.07 -10.78
N LEU A 333 -19.95 -13.35 -9.61
CA LEU A 333 -20.36 -14.48 -8.79
C LEU A 333 -21.55 -14.09 -7.87
N PRO A 334 -22.49 -15.01 -7.61
CA PRO A 334 -23.58 -14.76 -6.66
C PRO A 334 -23.05 -14.66 -5.22
N THR A 335 -23.72 -13.91 -4.35
CA THR A 335 -23.33 -13.85 -2.94
C THR A 335 -23.50 -15.19 -2.25
N LEU A 336 -22.71 -15.45 -1.19
CA LEU A 336 -22.82 -16.70 -0.42
C LEU A 336 -24.22 -16.88 0.18
N GLU A 337 -24.86 -15.79 0.62
CA GLU A 337 -26.23 -15.82 1.15
C GLU A 337 -27.22 -16.28 0.09
N ARG A 338 -27.04 -15.81 -1.15
CA ARG A 338 -27.89 -16.21 -2.28
C ARG A 338 -27.65 -17.68 -2.65
N ILE A 339 -26.41 -18.14 -2.59
CA ILE A 339 -26.04 -19.56 -2.78
C ILE A 339 -26.69 -20.45 -1.71
N LEU A 340 -26.73 -20.02 -0.44
CA LEU A 340 -27.37 -20.80 0.63
C LEU A 340 -28.90 -20.86 0.51
N LEU A 341 -29.52 -19.79 0.01
CA LEU A 341 -30.95 -19.74 -0.26
C LEU A 341 -31.35 -20.62 -1.44
N ASP A 342 -30.53 -20.58 -2.50
CA ASP A 342 -30.73 -21.36 -3.72
C ASP A 342 -29.44 -22.05 -4.13
N ILE A 343 -29.32 -23.31 -3.70
CA ILE A 343 -28.16 -24.15 -4.00
C ILE A 343 -27.95 -24.31 -5.50
N SER A 344 -28.98 -24.20 -6.34
CA SER A 344 -28.83 -24.31 -7.80
C SER A 344 -27.87 -23.27 -8.40
N LEU A 345 -27.57 -22.21 -7.63
CA LEU A 345 -26.63 -21.14 -7.99
C LEU A 345 -25.17 -21.48 -7.68
N LEU A 346 -24.87 -22.65 -7.11
CA LEU A 346 -23.49 -23.06 -6.89
C LEU A 346 -22.74 -23.14 -8.23
N PRO A 347 -21.59 -22.46 -8.36
CA PRO A 347 -20.82 -22.50 -9.58
C PRO A 347 -20.25 -23.89 -9.85
N ALA A 348 -20.20 -24.26 -11.13
CA ALA A 348 -19.50 -25.46 -11.56
C ALA A 348 -18.01 -25.14 -11.76
N PHE A 349 -17.13 -25.94 -11.16
CA PHE A 349 -15.69 -25.78 -11.30
C PHE A 349 -15.06 -26.98 -12.01
N LYS A 350 -14.22 -26.70 -13.00
CA LYS A 350 -13.47 -27.73 -13.74
C LYS A 350 -12.00 -27.60 -13.42
N MET A 351 -11.42 -28.66 -12.88
CA MET A 351 -9.99 -28.71 -12.61
C MET A 351 -9.30 -29.43 -13.77
N THR A 352 -8.66 -28.67 -14.67
CA THR A 352 -8.09 -29.25 -15.89
C THR A 352 -6.63 -29.69 -15.73
N GLN A 353 -5.85 -29.14 -14.77
CA GLN A 353 -4.39 -29.31 -14.76
C GLN A 353 -3.68 -29.37 -13.38
N ILE A 354 -4.40 -29.41 -12.24
CA ILE A 354 -3.81 -29.13 -10.91
C ILE A 354 -3.94 -30.33 -9.94
N ARG A 355 -3.61 -31.55 -10.39
CA ARG A 355 -3.53 -32.75 -9.51
C ARG A 355 -2.10 -33.25 -9.28
N ASP A 356 -1.11 -32.39 -9.46
CA ASP A 356 0.27 -32.70 -9.10
C ASP A 356 0.40 -32.67 -7.57
N PRO A 357 0.94 -33.71 -6.90
CA PRO A 357 1.22 -33.68 -5.45
C PRO A 357 2.07 -32.47 -5.03
N LYS A 358 2.85 -31.86 -5.94
CA LYS A 358 3.56 -30.60 -5.69
C LYS A 358 2.63 -29.43 -5.34
N MET A 359 1.35 -29.48 -5.70
CA MET A 359 0.36 -28.43 -5.39
C MET A 359 0.13 -28.31 -3.88
N ALA A 360 0.16 -29.43 -3.15
CA ALA A 360 0.10 -29.41 -1.69
C ALA A 360 1.31 -28.68 -1.07
N ALA A 361 2.49 -28.77 -1.70
CA ALA A 361 3.68 -28.02 -1.28
C ALA A 361 3.56 -26.53 -1.61
N PHE A 362 3.11 -26.18 -2.82
CA PHE A 362 2.86 -24.79 -3.25
C PHE A 362 1.81 -24.06 -2.41
N MET A 363 0.87 -24.78 -1.78
CA MET A 363 -0.11 -24.18 -0.88
C MET A 363 0.50 -23.75 0.47
N ARG A 364 1.67 -24.29 0.82
CA ARG A 364 2.36 -24.03 2.10
C ARG A 364 3.61 -23.19 1.95
N GLN A 365 4.26 -23.28 0.79
CA GLN A 365 5.55 -22.68 0.52
C GLN A 365 5.45 -21.81 -0.73
N ASP A 366 6.32 -20.80 -0.82
CA ASP A 366 6.47 -19.98 -2.02
C ASP A 366 5.18 -19.30 -2.49
N LEU A 367 4.27 -18.98 -1.56
CA LEU A 367 2.96 -18.37 -1.86
C LEU A 367 3.06 -17.02 -2.58
N LEU A 368 4.15 -16.28 -2.38
CA LEU A 368 4.38 -14.98 -3.04
C LEU A 368 5.23 -15.10 -4.31
N LYS A 369 5.75 -16.28 -4.65
CA LYS A 369 6.56 -16.44 -5.86
C LYS A 369 5.67 -16.46 -7.08
N MET A 370 6.07 -15.72 -8.12
CA MET A 370 5.37 -15.66 -9.41
C MET A 370 5.28 -17.01 -10.14
N SER A 371 6.17 -17.94 -9.81
CA SER A 371 6.17 -19.31 -10.34
C SER A 371 5.11 -20.21 -9.68
N ASN A 372 4.47 -19.77 -8.60
CA ASN A 372 3.46 -20.56 -7.91
C ASN A 372 2.13 -20.52 -8.68
N PRO A 373 1.67 -21.65 -9.23
CA PRO A 373 0.46 -21.69 -10.05
C PRO A 373 -0.81 -21.38 -9.24
N LEU A 374 -0.80 -21.64 -7.93
CA LEU A 374 -1.96 -21.46 -7.04
C LEU A 374 -2.22 -19.99 -6.69
N THR A 375 -1.20 -19.14 -6.76
CA THR A 375 -1.30 -17.72 -6.38
C THR A 375 -0.98 -16.77 -7.54
N SER A 376 -0.75 -17.29 -8.75
CA SER A 376 -0.32 -16.52 -9.92
C SER A 376 -1.26 -15.38 -10.36
N GLY A 377 -2.50 -15.36 -9.85
CA GLY A 377 -3.55 -14.43 -10.26
C GLY A 377 -4.12 -14.78 -11.64
N SER A 378 -3.87 -15.99 -12.16
CA SER A 378 -4.54 -16.49 -13.35
C SER A 378 -6.01 -16.80 -13.08
N PRO A 379 -6.88 -16.82 -14.11
CA PRO A 379 -8.27 -17.21 -13.97
C PRO A 379 -8.47 -18.56 -13.28
N GLU A 380 -7.62 -19.54 -13.57
CA GLU A 380 -7.67 -20.87 -12.97
C GLU A 380 -7.34 -20.81 -11.47
N SER A 381 -6.32 -20.03 -11.09
CA SER A 381 -5.95 -19.85 -9.68
C SER A 381 -7.06 -19.17 -8.87
N LEU A 382 -7.72 -18.17 -9.46
CA LEU A 382 -8.83 -17.44 -8.86
C LEU A 382 -10.09 -18.29 -8.77
N GLN A 383 -10.36 -19.09 -9.80
CA GLN A 383 -11.47 -20.05 -9.81
C GLN A 383 -11.27 -21.10 -8.71
N LEU A 384 -10.06 -21.64 -8.58
CA LEU A 384 -9.70 -22.63 -7.58
C LEU A 384 -9.82 -22.10 -6.15
N ILE A 385 -9.24 -20.95 -5.83
CA ILE A 385 -9.34 -20.38 -4.48
C ILE A 385 -10.79 -20.02 -4.13
N THR A 386 -11.58 -19.59 -5.12
CA THR A 386 -13.02 -19.34 -4.94
C THR A 386 -13.76 -20.64 -4.61
N ALA A 387 -13.49 -21.73 -5.36
CA ALA A 387 -14.09 -23.04 -5.11
C ALA A 387 -13.74 -23.59 -3.72
N LEU A 388 -12.49 -23.47 -3.31
CA LEU A 388 -12.03 -23.86 -1.97
C LEU A 388 -12.68 -23.03 -0.86
N THR A 389 -12.84 -21.72 -1.09
CA THR A 389 -13.51 -20.81 -0.14
C THR A 389 -14.99 -21.16 0.02
N ILE A 390 -15.71 -21.40 -1.08
CA ILE A 390 -17.10 -21.87 -1.03
C ILE A 390 -17.18 -23.23 -0.32
N SER A 391 -16.27 -24.16 -0.64
CA SER A 391 -16.25 -25.50 -0.03
C SER A 391 -16.07 -25.42 1.50
N ALA A 392 -15.13 -24.59 1.96
CA ALA A 392 -14.92 -24.34 3.38
C ALA A 392 -16.16 -23.75 4.04
N TYR A 393 -16.77 -22.73 3.41
CA TYR A 393 -17.98 -22.08 3.91
C TYR A 393 -19.15 -23.05 4.05
N LEU A 394 -19.42 -23.85 3.02
CA LEU A 394 -20.50 -24.84 3.03
C LEU A 394 -20.29 -25.88 4.12
N SER A 395 -19.08 -26.44 4.25
CA SER A 395 -18.78 -27.40 5.33
C SER A 395 -19.00 -26.79 6.71
N THR A 396 -18.50 -25.57 6.94
CA THR A 396 -18.69 -24.85 8.21
C THR A 396 -20.18 -24.62 8.49
N SER A 397 -20.95 -24.22 7.48
CA SER A 397 -22.41 -24.01 7.62
C SER A 397 -23.19 -25.30 7.92
N LEU A 398 -22.67 -26.47 7.53
CA LEU A 398 -23.20 -27.78 7.91
C LEU A 398 -22.72 -28.25 9.29
N GLY A 399 -21.94 -27.44 10.01
CA GLY A 399 -21.45 -27.73 11.36
C GLY A 399 -20.09 -28.41 11.44
N VAL A 400 -19.36 -28.55 10.31
CA VAL A 400 -17.98 -29.07 10.32
C VAL A 400 -17.02 -27.97 9.88
N PRO A 401 -16.27 -27.36 10.82
CA PRO A 401 -15.47 -26.18 10.52
C PRO A 401 -14.29 -26.53 9.61
N TRP A 402 -14.29 -25.97 8.40
CA TRP A 402 -13.16 -26.05 7.48
C TRP A 402 -12.59 -24.64 7.24
N SER A 403 -11.26 -24.53 7.25
CA SER A 403 -10.58 -23.37 6.68
C SER A 403 -10.36 -23.59 5.17
N VAL A 404 -10.06 -22.52 4.44
CA VAL A 404 -9.70 -22.62 3.01
C VAL A 404 -8.52 -23.57 2.81
N ARG A 405 -7.55 -23.53 3.74
CA ARG A 405 -6.40 -24.46 3.74
C ARG A 405 -6.83 -25.92 3.94
N LYS A 406 -7.73 -26.22 4.88
CA LYS A 406 -8.22 -27.58 5.12
C LYS A 406 -8.93 -28.13 3.88
N ALA A 407 -9.76 -27.32 3.22
CA ALA A 407 -10.40 -27.70 1.95
C ALA A 407 -9.36 -28.00 0.85
N GLY A 408 -8.29 -27.18 0.77
CA GLY A 408 -7.19 -27.41 -0.17
C GLY A 408 -6.38 -28.66 0.14
N ASP A 409 -6.13 -28.95 1.42
CA ASP A 409 -5.42 -30.16 1.85
C ASP A 409 -6.20 -31.42 1.46
N LEU A 410 -7.50 -31.45 1.73
CA LEU A 410 -8.37 -32.56 1.32
C LEU A 410 -8.32 -32.76 -0.21
N LEU A 411 -8.33 -31.67 -0.98
CA LEU A 411 -8.27 -31.73 -2.45
C LEU A 411 -6.92 -32.22 -2.99
N PHE A 412 -5.80 -31.66 -2.53
CA PHE A 412 -4.48 -31.91 -3.13
C PHE A 412 -3.77 -33.14 -2.58
N ILE A 413 -3.98 -33.48 -1.30
CA ILE A 413 -3.42 -34.71 -0.71
C ILE A 413 -4.21 -35.91 -1.22
N GLY A 414 -5.54 -35.79 -1.32
CA GLY A 414 -6.38 -36.82 -1.93
C GLY A 414 -6.36 -38.15 -1.17
N ASP A 415 -6.30 -38.12 0.17
CA ASP A 415 -6.42 -39.34 0.98
C ASP A 415 -7.90 -39.74 1.14
N GLU A 416 -8.31 -40.83 0.50
CA GLU A 416 -9.69 -41.33 0.55
C GLU A 416 -10.16 -41.63 1.98
N ARG A 417 -9.28 -42.15 2.85
CA ARG A 417 -9.63 -42.47 4.24
C ARG A 417 -9.86 -41.21 5.05
N GLU A 418 -9.04 -40.18 4.87
CA GLU A 418 -9.25 -38.88 5.51
C GLU A 418 -10.57 -38.25 5.05
N GLN A 419 -10.81 -38.22 3.72
CA GLN A 419 -12.03 -37.64 3.17
C GLN A 419 -13.30 -38.39 3.61
N LYS A 420 -13.28 -39.72 3.70
CA LYS A 420 -14.37 -40.52 4.30
C LYS A 420 -14.58 -40.16 5.78
N GLY A 421 -13.50 -39.93 6.52
CA GLY A 421 -13.55 -39.45 7.90
C GLY A 421 -14.27 -38.10 8.03
N GLU A 422 -13.95 -37.15 7.17
CA GLU A 422 -14.61 -35.83 7.13
C GLU A 422 -16.08 -35.91 6.66
N LEU A 423 -16.39 -36.73 5.65
CA LEU A 423 -17.78 -37.01 5.24
C LEU A 423 -18.62 -37.51 6.42
N ASN A 424 -18.11 -38.45 7.19
CA ASN A 424 -18.81 -38.98 8.36
C ASN A 424 -19.09 -37.90 9.43
N LYS A 425 -18.17 -36.94 9.61
CA LYS A 425 -18.41 -35.79 10.51
C LYS A 425 -19.53 -34.91 9.98
N LEU A 426 -19.53 -34.63 8.67
CA LEU A 426 -20.57 -33.83 8.01
C LEU A 426 -21.95 -34.48 8.16
N LEU A 427 -22.06 -35.77 7.87
CA LEU A 427 -23.33 -36.50 8.00
C LEU A 427 -23.87 -36.49 9.43
N ARG A 428 -23.00 -36.67 10.43
CA ARG A 428 -23.40 -36.55 11.85
C ARG A 428 -23.87 -35.15 12.20
N ALA A 429 -23.17 -34.11 11.72
CA ALA A 429 -23.54 -32.73 11.98
C ALA A 429 -24.90 -32.38 11.35
N VAL A 430 -25.12 -32.80 10.09
CA VAL A 430 -26.41 -32.70 9.39
C VAL A 430 -27.52 -33.39 10.18
N ALA A 431 -27.31 -34.63 10.63
CA ALA A 431 -28.32 -35.39 11.41
C ALA A 431 -28.67 -34.75 12.76
N ASN A 432 -27.69 -34.06 13.37
CA ASN A 432 -27.86 -33.36 14.64
C ASN A 432 -28.61 -32.03 14.47
N GLN A 433 -28.41 -31.34 13.35
CA GLN A 433 -29.02 -30.04 13.06
C GLN A 433 -30.35 -30.14 12.30
N ALA A 434 -30.66 -31.30 11.72
CA ALA A 434 -31.87 -31.51 10.93
C ALA A 434 -33.14 -31.19 11.74
N PRO A 435 -33.96 -30.22 11.28
CA PRO A 435 -35.29 -30.00 11.84
C PRO A 435 -36.18 -31.22 11.64
N ARG A 436 -37.16 -31.42 12.54
CA ARG A 436 -38.15 -32.48 12.40
C ARG A 436 -38.94 -32.29 11.09
N ASP A 437 -39.05 -33.36 10.31
CA ASP A 437 -39.82 -33.44 9.05
C ASP A 437 -39.46 -32.44 7.94
N ASP A 438 -38.26 -31.84 7.96
CA ASP A 438 -37.82 -30.93 6.90
C ASP A 438 -37.09 -31.67 5.77
N ASN A 439 -37.87 -32.21 4.83
CA ASN A 439 -37.35 -32.83 3.61
C ASN A 439 -36.51 -31.86 2.74
N SER A 440 -36.77 -30.55 2.84
CA SER A 440 -36.02 -29.54 2.08
C SER A 440 -34.60 -29.37 2.61
N TYR A 441 -34.43 -29.43 3.93
CA TYR A 441 -33.12 -29.41 4.59
C TYR A 441 -32.26 -30.62 4.20
N TRP A 442 -32.84 -31.82 4.19
CA TRP A 442 -32.12 -33.04 3.78
C TRP A 442 -31.71 -32.99 2.32
N ARG A 443 -32.62 -32.57 1.42
CA ARG A 443 -32.29 -32.40 0.00
C ARG A 443 -31.16 -31.39 -0.18
N ARG A 444 -31.25 -30.24 0.47
CA ARG A 444 -30.24 -29.18 0.46
C ARG A 444 -28.88 -29.71 0.92
N SER A 445 -28.82 -30.38 2.07
CA SER A 445 -27.60 -30.94 2.64
C SER A 445 -26.96 -31.99 1.73
N ARG A 446 -27.77 -32.84 1.10
CA ARG A 446 -27.30 -33.82 0.11
C ARG A 446 -26.64 -33.13 -1.08
N ASP A 447 -27.29 -32.12 -1.65
CA ASP A 447 -26.79 -31.42 -2.82
C ASP A 447 -25.49 -30.67 -2.51
N VAL A 448 -25.35 -30.08 -1.31
CA VAL A 448 -24.06 -29.54 -0.82
C VAL A 448 -22.97 -30.61 -0.81
N ILE A 449 -23.23 -31.76 -0.18
CA ILE A 449 -22.21 -32.81 -0.03
C ILE A 449 -21.77 -33.37 -1.40
N ILE A 450 -22.71 -33.56 -2.32
CA ILE A 450 -22.40 -33.97 -3.70
C ILE A 450 -21.56 -32.91 -4.41
N TRP A 451 -21.90 -31.63 -4.22
CA TRP A 451 -21.12 -30.53 -4.78
C TRP A 451 -19.71 -30.46 -4.17
N LEU A 452 -19.53 -30.73 -2.87
CA LEU A 452 -18.21 -30.80 -2.24
C LEU A 452 -17.33 -31.94 -2.79
N SER A 453 -17.93 -32.98 -3.38
CA SER A 453 -17.21 -34.08 -4.03
C SER A 453 -16.86 -33.77 -5.49
N THR A 454 -17.77 -33.15 -6.23
CA THR A 454 -17.67 -33.03 -7.69
C THR A 454 -17.47 -31.60 -8.21
N TRP A 455 -17.71 -30.59 -7.38
CA TRP A 455 -17.92 -29.19 -7.76
C TRP A 455 -18.90 -28.99 -8.92
N ALA A 456 -19.92 -29.85 -9.00
CA ALA A 456 -20.93 -29.82 -10.05
C ALA A 456 -22.30 -30.30 -9.53
N HIS A 457 -23.38 -29.73 -10.07
CA HIS A 457 -24.76 -30.08 -9.70
C HIS A 457 -25.28 -31.34 -10.36
N HIS A 458 -24.85 -31.59 -11.60
CA HIS A 458 -25.47 -32.58 -12.48
C HIS A 458 -24.43 -33.33 -13.32
N ALA A 459 -23.31 -33.71 -12.70
CA ALA A 459 -22.41 -34.70 -13.32
C ALA A 459 -23.22 -35.97 -13.62
N LYS A 460 -23.45 -36.27 -14.91
CA LYS A 460 -24.02 -37.55 -15.31
C LYS A 460 -23.06 -38.66 -14.86
N PRO A 461 -23.55 -39.82 -14.38
CA PRO A 461 -22.69 -40.91 -13.90
C PRO A 461 -21.63 -41.37 -14.91
N THR A 462 -21.85 -41.12 -16.20
CA THR A 462 -20.97 -41.48 -17.32
C THR A 462 -19.80 -40.53 -17.56
N ASP A 463 -19.78 -39.33 -16.98
CA ASP A 463 -18.68 -38.37 -17.17
C ASP A 463 -17.56 -38.63 -16.14
N LEU A 464 -16.67 -39.58 -16.45
CA LEU A 464 -15.50 -39.95 -15.62
C LEU A 464 -14.62 -38.74 -15.23
N SER A 465 -14.56 -37.70 -16.07
CA SER A 465 -13.80 -36.46 -15.82
C SER A 465 -14.44 -35.52 -14.78
N SER A 466 -15.69 -35.77 -14.38
CA SER A 466 -16.46 -34.93 -13.45
C SER A 466 -16.56 -35.50 -12.03
N GLN A 467 -16.11 -36.74 -11.82
CA GLN A 467 -16.35 -37.47 -10.58
C GLN A 467 -15.40 -37.13 -9.43
N HIS A 468 -14.30 -36.42 -9.67
CA HIS A 468 -13.24 -36.27 -8.66
C HIS A 468 -12.65 -34.85 -8.67
N ASN A 469 -13.46 -33.79 -8.57
CA ASN A 469 -12.91 -32.42 -8.69
C ASN A 469 -12.94 -31.61 -7.40
N GLY A 470 -13.69 -32.04 -6.37
CA GLY A 470 -13.80 -31.32 -5.10
C GLY A 470 -12.98 -31.91 -3.94
N PRO A 471 -13.00 -31.25 -2.76
CA PRO A 471 -12.31 -31.72 -1.54
C PRO A 471 -12.74 -33.12 -1.06
N LEU A 472 -13.96 -33.57 -1.38
CA LEU A 472 -14.41 -34.95 -1.13
C LEU A 472 -14.36 -35.83 -2.38
N GLY A 473 -13.56 -35.40 -3.36
CA GLY A 473 -13.54 -36.00 -4.69
C GLY A 473 -12.89 -37.37 -4.76
N MET A 474 -12.24 -37.89 -3.72
CA MET A 474 -11.77 -39.29 -3.66
C MET A 474 -12.84 -40.25 -3.18
N VAL A 475 -13.90 -39.73 -2.53
CA VAL A 475 -14.97 -40.58 -2.01
C VAL A 475 -15.95 -40.89 -3.15
N PRO A 476 -16.15 -42.17 -3.52
CA PRO A 476 -17.07 -42.52 -4.58
C PRO A 476 -18.49 -42.03 -4.27
N ARG A 477 -19.17 -41.49 -5.28
CA ARG A 477 -20.55 -41.00 -5.13
C ARG A 477 -21.50 -42.05 -4.52
N GLU A 478 -21.35 -43.31 -4.92
CA GLU A 478 -22.14 -44.42 -4.37
C GLU A 478 -21.98 -44.55 -2.86
N HIS A 479 -20.75 -44.37 -2.35
CA HIS A 479 -20.48 -44.38 -0.92
C HIS A 479 -21.13 -43.18 -0.22
N ILE A 480 -21.03 -41.97 -0.80
CA ILE A 480 -21.67 -40.75 -0.28
C ILE A 480 -23.18 -40.96 -0.14
N GLU A 481 -23.84 -41.41 -1.20
CA GLU A 481 -25.30 -41.62 -1.23
C GLU A 481 -25.73 -42.72 -0.24
N THR A 482 -24.95 -43.80 -0.15
CA THR A 482 -25.21 -44.90 0.79
C THR A 482 -25.15 -44.44 2.24
N GLU A 483 -24.09 -43.73 2.63
CA GLU A 483 -23.94 -43.24 4.01
C GLU A 483 -24.95 -42.14 4.33
N PHE A 484 -25.31 -41.30 3.34
CA PHE A 484 -26.36 -40.30 3.49
C PHE A 484 -27.73 -40.95 3.76
N LEU A 485 -28.10 -41.98 2.99
CA LEU A 485 -29.34 -42.74 3.18
C LEU A 485 -29.38 -43.44 4.53
N LYS A 486 -28.28 -44.09 4.95
CA LYS A 486 -28.17 -44.68 6.29
C LYS A 486 -28.42 -43.66 7.39
N THR A 487 -27.83 -42.46 7.24
CA THR A 487 -27.97 -41.37 8.20
C THR A 487 -29.43 -40.90 8.29
N LEU A 488 -30.08 -40.67 7.13
CA LEU A 488 -31.49 -40.29 7.05
C LEU A 488 -32.40 -41.33 7.71
N LEU A 489 -32.20 -42.60 7.38
CA LEU A 489 -32.98 -43.72 7.93
C LEU A 489 -32.82 -43.81 9.45
N SER A 490 -31.59 -43.70 9.96
CA SER A 490 -31.30 -43.77 11.40
C SER A 490 -31.98 -42.66 12.20
N LYS A 491 -32.14 -41.46 11.62
CA LYS A 491 -32.87 -40.36 12.25
C LYS A 491 -34.37 -40.65 12.26
N SER A 492 -34.94 -41.02 11.10
CA SER A 492 -36.38 -41.32 10.98
C SER A 492 -36.85 -42.52 11.81
N SER A 493 -35.95 -43.46 12.13
CA SER A 493 -36.26 -44.64 12.95
C SER A 493 -36.08 -44.41 14.46
N MET A 494 -35.34 -43.38 14.87
CA MET A 494 -35.31 -42.94 16.28
C MET A 494 -36.58 -42.19 16.71
N ASP A 495 -37.42 -41.73 15.78
CA ASP A 495 -38.67 -41.02 16.10
C ASP A 495 -39.87 -41.96 16.38
N PHE A 496 -39.69 -43.28 16.26
CA PHE A 496 -40.71 -44.32 16.56
C PHE A 496 -40.53 -45.03 17.90
N TYR A 497 -39.53 -44.63 18.69
CA TYR A 497 -39.29 -45.07 20.08
C TYR A 497 -39.39 -43.87 21.01
#